data_AF-A0A444J9M6-F1
#
_entry.id   AF-A0A444J9M6-F1
#
_cell.length_a   1.000
_cell.length_b   1.000
_cell.length_c   1.000
_cell.angle_alpha   90.00
_cell.angle_beta   90.00
_cell.angle_gamma   90.00
#
_symmetry.space_group_name_H-M   'P 1'
#
loop_
_entity.id
_entity.type
_entity.pdbx_description
1 polymer ?
#
loop_
_entity_poly.entity_id
_entity_poly.type
_entity_poly.pdbx_seq_one_letter_code
_entity_poly.pdbx_strand_id
1 'polypeptide(L)'
;MKNQTKKSSKIYEDEEAGLSNVDNQEKEDGLIEDRHRDVYSTDPMNIYLREMGSLDLLSYEEEIKLAQKLEGGEGQIQRAVLRLTLGLKTLNRLKKGLDRGNMRIGSVLNGISDSDEKELEAVRTSFLECIEEANGLDKQRTDLFRELRKKADNGGEEELWREIRSIGLRIVELFQPYRVSSKKLLSTAKAVEEFNEKVRKVRVQAERESLLAAHRGEAGGNAPEALENERRINLDLAETIGLDCLSFDELFKEVKAGKEIVREAKKTLVRANLRLVIS
;
A
#
# COMPACT_ATOMS: atom_id res chain seq x y z
N MET A 1 -55.18 -35.62 -63.49
CA MET A 1 -56.44 -35.00 -63.01
C MET A 1 -56.43 -33.53 -63.43
N LYS A 2 -57.52 -33.10 -64.09
CA LYS A 2 -58.11 -31.74 -64.26
C LYS A 2 -57.16 -30.52 -64.13
N ASN A 3 -56.85 -29.80 -65.21
CA ASN A 3 -57.61 -28.71 -65.87
C ASN A 3 -57.59 -27.34 -65.16
N GLN A 4 -57.08 -26.36 -65.94
CA GLN A 4 -57.55 -24.97 -66.11
C GLN A 4 -57.25 -23.97 -64.98
N THR A 5 -56.83 -22.71 -65.24
CA THR A 5 -57.59 -21.65 -65.96
C THR A 5 -56.62 -20.46 -66.24
N LYS A 6 -56.31 -20.12 -67.51
CA LYS A 6 -56.73 -18.93 -68.32
C LYS A 6 -56.39 -17.54 -67.73
N LYS A 7 -55.57 -16.72 -68.44
CA LYS A 7 -55.91 -15.60 -69.38
C LYS A 7 -56.53 -14.37 -68.65
N SER A 8 -56.25 -13.09 -68.93
CA SER A 8 -55.93 -12.40 -70.20
C SER A 8 -55.57 -10.92 -69.96
N SER A 9 -54.72 -10.35 -70.83
CA SER A 9 -54.72 -9.02 -71.53
C SER A 9 -55.47 -7.79 -70.95
N LYS A 10 -55.07 -6.52 -71.14
CA LYS A 10 -54.95 -5.77 -72.43
C LYS A 10 -54.38 -4.32 -72.18
N ILE A 11 -53.33 -3.83 -72.88
CA ILE A 11 -53.21 -2.80 -73.99
C ILE A 11 -53.75 -1.37 -73.64
N TYR A 12 -53.08 -0.19 -73.80
CA TYR A 12 -52.62 0.59 -75.00
C TYR A 12 -51.79 1.85 -74.54
N GLU A 13 -50.62 2.18 -75.16
CA GLU A 13 -50.32 3.34 -76.08
C GLU A 13 -50.40 4.75 -75.41
N ASP A 14 -49.58 5.79 -75.65
CA ASP A 14 -48.53 6.12 -76.64
C ASP A 14 -47.81 7.45 -76.20
N GLU A 15 -46.89 7.93 -77.06
CA GLU A 15 -46.29 9.29 -77.19
C GLU A 15 -44.90 9.50 -76.55
N GLU A 16 -43.83 9.39 -77.37
CA GLU A 16 -43.14 10.46 -78.14
C GLU A 16 -42.05 11.14 -77.29
N ALA A 17 -40.87 11.56 -77.76
CA ALA A 17 -40.06 11.43 -78.96
C ALA A 17 -38.72 12.14 -78.59
N GLY A 18 -37.59 11.80 -79.23
CA GLY A 18 -36.42 12.70 -79.21
C GLY A 18 -35.08 12.01 -79.01
N LEU A 19 -34.37 11.84 -80.14
CA LEU A 19 -33.06 11.22 -80.32
C LEU A 19 -31.91 11.85 -79.53
N SER A 20 -31.00 11.01 -79.00
CA SER A 20 -29.57 11.09 -79.34
C SER A 20 -28.80 9.88 -78.78
N ASN A 21 -28.25 9.06 -79.68
CA ASN A 21 -27.20 8.09 -79.37
C ASN A 21 -25.90 8.65 -79.96
N VAL A 22 -24.91 8.91 -79.11
CA VAL A 22 -23.49 9.00 -79.47
C VAL A 22 -22.70 8.32 -78.36
N ASP A 23 -21.74 7.52 -78.82
CA ASP A 23 -20.92 6.56 -78.10
C ASP A 23 -20.01 7.10 -76.98
N ASN A 24 -19.66 6.14 -76.12
CA ASN A 24 -18.36 5.88 -75.51
C ASN A 24 -17.99 6.49 -74.13
N GLN A 25 -17.92 5.55 -73.18
CA GLN A 25 -16.89 5.36 -72.16
C GLN A 25 -16.58 6.51 -71.21
N GLU A 26 -17.08 6.39 -69.97
CA GLU A 26 -16.35 6.82 -68.78
C GLU A 26 -16.73 5.94 -67.58
N LYS A 27 -15.72 5.60 -66.78
CA LYS A 27 -15.78 4.71 -65.62
C LYS A 27 -16.32 5.48 -64.42
N GLU A 28 -17.42 5.02 -63.83
CA GLU A 28 -17.78 5.34 -62.44
C GLU A 28 -18.35 4.08 -61.79
N ASP A 29 -17.48 3.28 -61.18
CA ASP A 29 -17.91 2.34 -60.14
C ASP A 29 -18.01 3.11 -58.83
N GLY A 30 -19.24 3.11 -58.32
CA GLY A 30 -19.71 3.93 -57.23
C GLY A 30 -19.04 3.66 -55.89
N LEU A 31 -19.22 4.67 -55.04
CA LEU A 31 -19.03 4.63 -53.60
C LEU A 31 -19.60 3.34 -53.01
N ILE A 32 -18.70 2.47 -52.53
CA ILE A 32 -19.05 1.56 -51.45
C ILE A 32 -18.93 2.40 -50.18
N GLU A 33 -20.08 2.77 -49.64
CA GLU A 33 -20.22 3.29 -48.29
C GLU A 33 -19.46 2.38 -47.31
N ASP A 34 -18.38 2.89 -46.73
CA ASP A 34 -17.68 2.23 -45.62
C ASP A 34 -18.52 2.42 -44.34
N ARG A 35 -19.71 1.82 -44.34
CA ARG A 35 -20.59 1.73 -43.19
C ARG A 35 -20.33 0.41 -42.48
N HIS A 36 -19.71 0.57 -41.32
CA HIS A 36 -19.57 -0.38 -40.21
C HIS A 36 -18.46 -1.43 -40.31
N ARG A 37 -17.32 -1.08 -39.70
CA ARG A 37 -16.74 -1.97 -38.71
C ARG A 37 -16.09 -1.23 -37.53
N ASP A 38 -16.88 -0.46 -36.79
CA ASP A 38 -16.69 -0.32 -35.34
C ASP A 38 -16.99 -1.67 -34.66
N VAL A 39 -16.24 -2.71 -35.02
CA VAL A 39 -16.13 -3.87 -34.16
C VAL A 39 -15.31 -3.38 -33.00
N TYR A 40 -15.96 -3.28 -31.83
CA TYR A 40 -15.31 -3.30 -30.54
C TYR A 40 -14.25 -4.39 -30.58
N SER A 41 -13.03 -4.01 -30.93
CA SER A 41 -11.93 -4.92 -31.02
C SER A 41 -11.64 -5.33 -29.59
N THR A 42 -12.09 -6.54 -29.24
CA THR A 42 -11.71 -7.26 -28.02
C THR A 42 -10.28 -7.75 -28.09
N ASP A 43 -9.51 -7.31 -29.10
CA ASP A 43 -8.07 -7.45 -29.12
C ASP A 43 -7.49 -6.73 -27.89
N PRO A 44 -6.85 -7.47 -26.97
CA PRO A 44 -6.22 -6.89 -25.80
C PRO A 44 -5.24 -5.76 -26.16
N MET A 45 -4.64 -5.81 -27.35
CA MET A 45 -3.73 -4.78 -27.84
C MET A 45 -4.47 -3.47 -28.14
N ASN A 46 -5.64 -3.52 -28.79
CA ASN A 46 -6.44 -2.32 -29.08
C ASN A 46 -7.07 -1.73 -27.82
N ILE A 47 -7.49 -2.58 -26.88
CA ILE A 47 -7.95 -2.13 -25.55
C ILE A 47 -6.81 -1.39 -24.83
N TYR A 48 -5.61 -1.97 -24.82
CA TYR A 48 -4.44 -1.38 -24.18
C TYR A 48 -4.00 -0.09 -24.85
N LEU A 49 -3.96 -0.01 -26.18
CA LEU A 49 -3.62 1.22 -26.92
C LEU A 49 -4.64 2.33 -26.67
N ARG A 50 -5.92 2.01 -26.57
CA ARG A 50 -6.97 2.99 -26.22
C ARG A 50 -6.84 3.45 -24.76
N GLU A 51 -6.56 2.53 -23.84
CA GLU A 51 -6.30 2.87 -22.43
C GLU A 51 -5.02 3.68 -22.25
N MET A 52 -3.95 3.40 -23.01
CA MET A 52 -2.69 4.16 -22.96
C MET A 52 -2.76 5.50 -23.69
N GLY A 53 -3.53 5.59 -24.79
CA GLY A 53 -3.73 6.83 -25.55
C GLY A 53 -4.57 7.88 -24.83
N SER A 54 -5.31 7.49 -23.79
CA SER A 54 -6.12 8.37 -22.94
C SER A 54 -5.42 8.80 -21.64
N LEU A 55 -4.19 8.35 -21.38
CA LEU A 55 -3.42 8.70 -20.19
C LEU A 55 -2.43 9.83 -20.49
N ASP A 56 -2.60 10.97 -19.83
CA ASP A 56 -1.69 12.11 -19.96
C ASP A 56 -0.28 11.77 -19.44
N LEU A 57 0.76 12.22 -20.16
CA LEU A 57 2.13 12.19 -19.66
C LEU A 57 2.23 13.13 -18.46
N LEU A 58 3.00 12.74 -17.44
CA LEU A 58 3.28 13.64 -16.33
C LEU A 58 4.15 14.79 -16.82
N SER A 59 3.75 16.02 -16.49
CA SER A 59 4.64 17.17 -16.56
C SER A 59 5.75 17.07 -15.51
N TYR A 60 6.86 17.78 -15.72
CA TYR A 60 7.96 17.85 -14.75
C TYR A 60 7.49 18.26 -13.35
N GLU A 61 6.53 19.19 -13.25
CA GLU A 61 5.95 19.60 -11.97
C GLU A 61 5.14 18.48 -11.31
N GLU A 62 4.41 17.68 -12.10
CA GLU A 62 3.65 16.55 -11.59
C GLU A 62 4.57 15.39 -11.16
N GLU A 63 5.68 15.17 -11.86
CA GLU A 63 6.71 14.21 -11.44
C GLU A 63 7.32 14.60 -10.10
N ILE A 64 7.66 15.88 -9.91
CA ILE A 64 8.16 16.39 -8.62
C ILE A 64 7.12 16.20 -7.51
N LYS A 65 5.87 16.59 -7.75
CA LYS A 65 4.77 16.41 -6.78
C LYS A 65 4.57 14.95 -6.41
N LEU A 66 4.70 14.06 -7.40
CA LEU A 66 4.57 12.62 -7.19
C LEU A 66 5.73 12.05 -6.37
N ALA A 67 6.96 12.50 -6.65
CA ALA A 67 8.14 12.13 -5.88
C ALA A 67 8.03 12.60 -4.41
N GLN A 68 7.61 13.84 -4.17
CA GLN A 68 7.35 14.37 -2.84
C GLN A 68 6.24 13.60 -2.11
N LYS A 69 5.16 13.23 -2.81
CA LYS A 69 4.08 12.41 -2.24
C LYS A 69 4.58 11.02 -1.85
N LEU A 70 5.40 10.39 -2.69
CA LEU A 70 6.00 9.09 -2.43
C LEU A 70 6.94 9.15 -1.21
N GLU A 71 7.82 10.15 -1.18
CA GLU A 71 8.73 10.40 -0.07
C GLU A 71 7.99 10.64 1.25
N GLY A 72 6.96 11.50 1.23
CA GLY A 72 6.14 11.78 2.41
C GLY A 72 5.41 10.53 2.93
N GLY A 73 4.89 9.70 2.01
CA GLY A 73 4.28 8.41 2.35
C GLY A 73 5.28 7.43 2.97
N GLU A 74 6.48 7.31 2.39
CA GLU A 74 7.55 6.47 2.95
C GLU A 74 8.01 6.99 4.32
N GLY A 75 8.21 8.30 4.47
CA GLY A 75 8.54 8.92 5.75
C GLY A 75 7.48 8.70 6.82
N GLN A 76 6.19 8.73 6.46
CA GLN A 76 5.10 8.40 7.38
C GLN A 76 5.18 6.94 7.85
N ILE A 77 5.38 5.99 6.94
CA ILE A 77 5.51 4.58 7.29
C ILE A 77 6.76 4.35 8.16
N GLN A 78 7.90 4.99 7.82
CA GLN A 78 9.14 4.88 8.59
C GLN A 78 8.95 5.35 10.03
N ARG A 79 8.40 6.55 10.24
CA ARG A 79 8.14 7.10 11.58
C ARG A 79 7.17 6.24 12.39
N ALA A 80 6.16 5.66 11.75
CA ALA A 80 5.22 4.79 12.44
C ALA A 80 5.87 3.44 12.81
N VAL A 81 6.50 2.76 11.86
CA VAL A 81 7.11 1.44 12.08
C VAL A 81 8.23 1.48 13.12
N LEU A 82 9.06 2.52 13.13
CA LEU A 82 10.21 2.62 14.04
C LEU A 82 9.83 2.87 15.51
N ARG A 83 8.63 3.38 15.79
CA ARG A 83 8.11 3.45 17.16
C ARG A 83 7.85 2.05 17.75
N LEU A 84 7.62 1.04 16.91
CA LEU A 84 7.29 -0.33 17.33
C LEU A 84 8.56 -1.17 17.57
N THR A 85 8.47 -2.16 18.45
CA THR A 85 9.54 -3.18 18.63
C THR A 85 9.84 -3.94 17.33
N LEU A 86 8.82 -4.17 16.50
CA LEU A 86 8.96 -4.81 15.19
C LEU A 86 9.87 -3.99 14.25
N GLY A 87 9.78 -2.66 14.29
CA GLY A 87 10.65 -1.77 13.53
C GLY A 87 12.11 -1.97 13.92
N LEU A 88 12.38 -2.04 15.22
CA LEU A 88 13.72 -2.26 15.74
C LEU A 88 14.27 -3.67 15.42
N LYS A 89 13.40 -4.70 15.43
CA LYS A 89 13.77 -6.03 14.94
C LYS A 89 14.21 -6.00 13.47
N THR A 90 13.53 -5.20 12.64
CA THR A 90 13.95 -4.98 11.25
C THR A 90 15.30 -4.28 11.19
N LEU A 91 15.51 -3.19 11.95
CA LEU A 91 16.80 -2.48 11.99
C LEU A 91 17.94 -3.41 12.40
N ASN A 92 17.74 -4.22 13.45
CA ASN A 92 18.73 -5.21 13.89
C ASN A 92 19.02 -6.29 12.83
N ARG A 93 18.03 -6.67 12.02
CA ARG A 93 18.26 -7.56 10.87
C ARG A 93 19.08 -6.87 9.78
N LEU A 94 18.85 -5.58 9.52
CA LEU A 94 19.63 -4.79 8.57
C LEU A 94 21.08 -4.64 9.04
N LYS A 95 21.29 -4.29 10.32
CA LYS A 95 22.60 -4.25 10.99
C LYS A 95 23.37 -5.55 10.79
N LYS A 96 22.77 -6.70 11.16
CA LYS A 96 23.40 -8.02 10.95
C LYS A 96 23.76 -8.29 9.48
N GLY A 97 22.96 -7.81 8.54
CA GLY A 97 23.21 -7.93 7.10
C GLY A 97 24.40 -7.08 6.65
N LEU A 98 24.51 -5.86 7.17
CA LEU A 98 25.63 -4.95 6.94
C LEU A 98 26.91 -5.52 7.56
N ASP A 99 26.90 -5.89 8.85
CA ASP A 99 28.07 -6.41 9.59
C ASP A 99 28.69 -7.64 8.91
N ARG A 100 27.87 -8.51 8.31
CA ARG A 100 28.32 -9.70 7.59
C ARG A 100 28.85 -9.42 6.18
N GLY A 101 28.75 -8.18 5.70
CA GLY A 101 29.10 -7.80 4.32
C GLY A 101 28.12 -8.30 3.26
N ASN A 102 26.97 -8.85 3.66
CA ASN A 102 25.96 -9.39 2.73
C ASN A 102 25.10 -8.30 2.07
N MET A 103 25.18 -7.07 2.58
CA MET A 103 24.40 -5.92 2.12
C MET A 103 25.30 -4.69 2.07
N ARG A 104 25.10 -3.84 1.06
CA ARG A 104 25.71 -2.51 0.98
C ARG A 104 24.79 -1.46 1.60
N ILE A 105 25.37 -0.40 2.17
CA ILE A 105 24.59 0.68 2.79
C ILE A 105 23.65 1.37 1.79
N GLY A 106 24.07 1.58 0.54
CA GLY A 106 23.22 2.12 -0.53
C GLY A 106 22.02 1.24 -0.93
N SER A 107 22.03 -0.05 -0.56
CA SER A 107 20.84 -0.92 -0.73
C SER A 107 19.85 -0.81 0.44
N VAL A 108 20.31 -0.28 1.57
CA VAL A 108 19.53 -0.10 2.79
C VAL A 108 18.93 1.29 2.84
N LEU A 109 19.71 2.30 2.44
CA LEU A 109 19.37 3.72 2.52
C LEU A 109 19.28 4.34 1.13
N ASN A 110 18.24 5.14 0.91
CA ASN A 110 18.04 5.91 -0.31
C ASN A 110 18.72 7.29 -0.19
N GLY A 111 19.14 7.86 -1.33
CA GLY A 111 19.66 9.23 -1.39
C GLY A 111 21.14 9.38 -1.04
N ILE A 112 21.89 8.28 -0.98
CA ILE A 112 23.35 8.29 -0.82
C ILE A 112 23.98 8.18 -2.21
N SER A 113 24.94 9.07 -2.50
CA SER A 113 25.74 9.02 -3.73
C SER A 113 26.81 7.94 -3.59
N ASP A 114 26.87 7.00 -4.55
CA ASP A 114 27.90 5.94 -4.60
C ASP A 114 29.30 6.47 -5.02
N SER A 115 29.48 7.78 -5.14
CA SER A 115 30.70 8.39 -5.69
C SER A 115 31.88 8.43 -4.72
N ASP A 116 31.64 8.41 -3.40
CA ASP A 116 32.70 8.47 -2.37
C ASP A 116 32.57 7.33 -1.36
N GLU A 117 33.46 6.32 -1.49
CA GLU A 117 33.51 5.16 -0.61
C GLU A 117 33.77 5.56 0.86
N LYS A 118 34.52 6.64 1.12
CA LYS A 118 34.77 7.10 2.50
C LYS A 118 33.51 7.69 3.12
N GLU A 119 32.71 8.40 2.33
CA GLU A 119 31.42 8.93 2.76
C GLU A 119 30.44 7.78 3.05
N LEU A 120 30.39 6.74 2.18
CA LEU A 120 29.57 5.56 2.42
C LEU A 120 29.92 4.85 3.74
N GLU A 121 31.22 4.66 4.02
CA GLU A 121 31.67 4.01 5.25
C GLU A 121 31.42 4.88 6.49
N ALA A 122 31.53 6.21 6.38
CA ALA A 122 31.15 7.13 7.46
C ALA A 122 29.65 7.05 7.77
N VAL A 123 28.80 7.11 6.74
CA VAL A 123 27.33 6.97 6.86
C VAL A 123 26.95 5.62 7.43
N ARG A 124 27.61 4.55 6.97
CA ARG A 124 27.41 3.20 7.51
C ARG A 124 27.71 3.14 9.00
N THR A 125 28.85 3.68 9.42
CA THR A 125 29.28 3.66 10.83
C THR A 125 28.28 4.41 11.70
N SER A 126 27.92 5.64 11.29
CA SER A 126 26.93 6.44 12.03
C SER A 126 25.55 5.78 12.07
N PHE A 127 25.10 5.17 10.99
CA PHE A 127 23.82 4.43 10.96
C PHE A 127 23.82 3.23 11.93
N LEU A 128 24.95 2.50 12.02
CA LEU A 128 25.09 1.38 12.95
C LEU A 128 25.11 1.86 14.42
N GLU A 129 25.74 2.99 14.71
CA GLU A 129 25.72 3.63 16.03
C GLU A 129 24.30 4.02 16.43
N CYS A 130 23.52 4.63 15.53
CA CYS A 130 22.11 4.94 15.80
C CYS A 130 21.27 3.70 16.11
N ILE A 131 21.57 2.55 15.49
CA ILE A 131 20.89 1.27 15.82
C ILE A 131 21.24 0.81 17.23
N GLU A 132 22.51 0.96 17.66
CA GLU A 132 22.90 0.60 19.03
C GLU A 132 22.27 1.52 20.07
N GLU A 133 22.19 2.82 19.79
CA GLU A 133 21.50 3.76 20.65
C GLU A 133 20.01 3.43 20.76
N ALA A 134 19.35 3.13 19.63
CA ALA A 134 17.96 2.69 19.61
C ALA A 134 17.73 1.38 20.39
N ASN A 135 18.69 0.43 20.35
CA ASN A 135 18.66 -0.77 21.19
C ASN A 135 18.82 -0.45 22.68
N GLY A 136 19.60 0.58 23.04
CA GLY A 136 19.70 1.10 24.40
C GLY A 136 18.36 1.66 24.89
N LEU A 137 17.70 2.47 24.07
CA LEU A 137 16.37 3.00 24.36
C LEU A 137 15.31 1.89 24.49
N ASP A 138 15.36 0.86 23.65
CA ASP A 138 14.43 -0.28 23.74
C ASP A 138 14.60 -1.12 25.01
N LYS A 139 15.82 -1.21 25.53
CA LYS A 139 16.06 -1.80 26.85
C LYS A 139 15.39 -0.99 27.95
N GLN A 140 15.53 0.35 27.93
CA GLN A 140 14.83 1.24 28.87
C GLN A 140 13.32 1.05 28.77
N ARG A 141 12.78 0.97 27.55
CA ARG A 141 11.36 0.66 27.32
C ARG A 141 10.95 -0.67 27.97
N THR A 142 11.75 -1.71 27.80
CA THR A 142 11.50 -3.03 28.41
C THR A 142 11.54 -2.97 29.93
N ASP A 143 12.44 -2.17 30.51
CA ASP A 143 12.53 -1.96 31.95
C ASP A 143 11.25 -1.26 32.49
N LEU A 144 10.72 -0.27 31.76
CA LEU A 144 9.45 0.39 32.10
C LEU A 144 8.25 -0.57 32.05
N PHE A 145 8.21 -1.51 31.10
CA PHE A 145 7.18 -2.56 31.09
C PHE A 145 7.27 -3.47 32.32
N ARG A 146 8.49 -3.80 32.80
CA ARG A 146 8.66 -4.54 34.06
C ARG A 146 8.20 -3.74 35.27
N GLU A 147 8.33 -2.42 35.25
CA GLU A 147 7.79 -1.55 36.30
C GLU A 147 6.26 -1.47 36.25
N LEU A 148 5.66 -1.35 35.06
CA LEU A 148 4.21 -1.40 34.87
C LEU A 148 3.61 -2.67 35.48
N ARG A 149 4.24 -3.83 35.24
CA ARG A 149 3.79 -5.11 35.79
C ARG A 149 3.81 -5.17 37.32
N LYS A 150 4.67 -4.38 37.98
CA LYS A 150 4.75 -4.30 39.44
C LYS A 150 3.78 -3.29 40.05
N LYS A 151 3.37 -2.27 39.29
CA LYS A 151 2.57 -1.13 39.76
C LYS A 151 1.08 -1.22 39.42
N ALA A 152 0.59 -2.39 39.01
CA ALA A 152 -0.76 -2.64 38.48
C ALA A 152 -1.97 -2.18 39.34
N ASP A 153 -1.74 -1.59 40.53
CA ASP A 153 -2.78 -1.17 41.47
C ASP A 153 -2.61 0.23 42.10
N ASN A 154 -1.48 0.95 41.89
CA ASN A 154 -1.12 2.11 42.72
C ASN A 154 -1.24 3.50 42.06
N GLY A 155 -1.77 3.59 40.83
CA GLY A 155 -1.81 4.85 40.07
C GLY A 155 -0.41 5.30 39.63
N GLY A 156 -0.33 5.98 38.49
CA GLY A 156 0.95 6.38 37.86
C GLY A 156 1.36 5.54 36.64
N GLU A 157 0.51 4.62 36.19
CA GLU A 157 0.71 3.90 34.92
C GLU A 157 0.78 4.85 33.72
N GLU A 158 -0.02 5.91 33.72
CA GLU A 158 -0.05 6.92 32.65
C GLU A 158 1.30 7.63 32.44
N GLU A 159 2.06 7.85 33.51
CA GLU A 159 3.38 8.47 33.41
C GLU A 159 4.40 7.50 32.79
N LEU A 160 4.33 6.22 33.14
CA LEU A 160 5.13 5.16 32.51
C LEU A 160 4.75 4.99 31.03
N TRP A 161 3.47 5.01 30.68
CA TRP A 161 3.01 4.97 29.29
C TRP A 161 3.45 6.19 28.49
N ARG A 162 3.45 7.38 29.12
CA ARG A 162 3.98 8.60 28.49
C ARG A 162 5.46 8.45 28.17
N GLU A 163 6.25 7.89 29.09
CA GLU A 163 7.67 7.66 28.86
C GLU A 163 7.94 6.55 27.83
N ILE A 164 7.16 5.47 27.82
CA ILE A 164 7.25 4.43 26.77
C ILE A 164 6.99 5.05 25.39
N ARG A 165 6.01 5.95 25.27
CA ARG A 165 5.73 6.68 24.03
C ARG A 165 6.86 7.66 23.68
N SER A 166 7.43 8.35 24.66
CA SER A 166 8.55 9.29 24.45
C SER A 166 9.78 8.56 23.90
N ILE A 167 10.10 7.37 24.41
CA ILE A 167 11.16 6.50 23.89
C ILE A 167 10.93 6.16 22.42
N GLY A 168 9.70 5.77 22.06
CA GLY A 168 9.34 5.52 20.65
C GLY A 168 9.63 6.71 19.74
N LEU A 169 9.32 7.94 20.19
CA LEU A 169 9.61 9.17 19.44
C LEU A 169 11.11 9.45 19.34
N ARG A 170 11.86 9.29 20.43
CA ARG A 170 13.32 9.44 20.44
C ARG A 170 14.01 8.47 19.48
N ILE A 171 13.54 7.22 19.42
CA ILE A 171 14.04 6.25 18.43
C ILE A 171 13.82 6.78 17.01
N VAL A 172 12.64 7.34 16.71
CA VAL A 172 12.37 7.92 15.39
C VAL A 172 13.29 9.09 15.07
N GLU A 173 13.58 9.96 16.03
CA GLU A 173 14.46 11.11 15.87
C GLU A 173 15.87 10.71 15.42
N LEU A 174 16.43 9.63 15.98
CA LEU A 174 17.73 9.08 15.55
C LEU A 174 17.78 8.73 14.07
N PHE A 175 16.64 8.35 13.49
CA PHE A 175 16.55 7.93 12.10
C PHE A 175 15.99 8.99 11.15
N GLN A 176 15.73 10.22 11.60
CA GLN A 176 15.28 11.31 10.71
C GLN A 176 16.25 11.63 9.56
N PRO A 177 17.58 11.63 9.76
CA PRO A 177 18.51 11.89 8.66
C PRO A 177 18.54 10.78 7.60
N TYR A 178 18.09 9.58 7.95
CA TYR A 178 18.22 8.39 7.12
C TYR A 178 16.92 8.03 6.43
N ARG A 179 16.99 7.72 5.14
CA ARG A 179 15.84 7.26 4.35
C ARG A 179 15.95 5.78 4.10
N VAL A 180 15.19 4.97 4.84
CA VAL A 180 15.24 3.51 4.65
C VAL A 180 14.56 3.14 3.33
N SER A 181 15.18 2.21 2.60
CA SER A 181 14.69 1.75 1.30
C SER A 181 13.22 1.27 1.35
N SER A 182 12.45 1.75 0.37
CA SER A 182 11.03 1.43 0.17
C SER A 182 10.70 -0.06 0.34
N LYS A 183 11.52 -0.93 -0.26
CA LYS A 183 11.30 -2.39 -0.23
C LYS A 183 11.37 -2.95 1.20
N LYS A 184 12.36 -2.53 1.99
CA LYS A 184 12.56 -3.00 3.37
C LYS A 184 11.47 -2.43 4.27
N LEU A 185 11.13 -1.16 4.06
CA LEU A 185 10.10 -0.47 4.82
C LEU A 185 8.72 -1.11 4.60
N LEU A 186 8.29 -1.28 3.35
CA LEU A 186 7.01 -1.90 3.01
C LEU A 186 6.91 -3.35 3.50
N SER A 187 8.02 -4.10 3.46
CA SER A 187 8.03 -5.46 4.02
C SER A 187 7.78 -5.48 5.53
N THR A 188 8.27 -4.47 6.25
CA THR A 188 8.06 -4.34 7.69
C THR A 188 6.65 -3.85 7.99
N ALA A 189 6.13 -2.90 7.20
CA ALA A 189 4.74 -2.46 7.30
C ALA A 189 3.75 -3.62 7.09
N LYS A 190 4.04 -4.54 6.15
CA LYS A 190 3.27 -5.78 5.99
C LYS A 190 3.32 -6.68 7.22
N ALA A 191 4.51 -6.86 7.81
CA ALA A 191 4.65 -7.62 9.05
C ALA A 191 3.86 -7.00 10.21
N VAL A 192 3.75 -5.67 10.28
CA VAL A 192 2.92 -4.95 11.26
C VAL A 192 1.43 -5.21 11.03
N GLU A 193 0.96 -5.30 9.77
CA GLU A 193 -0.43 -5.68 9.45
C GLU A 193 -0.77 -7.10 9.89
N GLU A 194 0.06 -8.07 9.53
CA GLU A 194 -0.11 -9.47 9.95
C GLU A 194 -0.08 -9.61 11.48
N PHE A 195 0.76 -8.80 12.13
CA PHE A 195 0.82 -8.76 13.59
C PHE A 195 -0.43 -8.13 14.21
N ASN A 196 -0.93 -7.02 13.67
CA ASN A 196 -2.17 -6.39 14.14
C ASN A 196 -3.39 -7.32 14.04
N GLU A 197 -3.49 -8.13 12.98
CA GLU A 197 -4.55 -9.15 12.88
C GLU A 197 -4.48 -10.17 14.00
N LYS A 198 -3.27 -10.59 14.40
CA LYS A 198 -3.07 -11.50 15.54
C LYS A 198 -3.43 -10.82 16.86
N VAL A 199 -2.98 -9.59 17.09
CA VAL A 199 -3.30 -8.79 18.28
C VAL A 199 -4.82 -8.67 18.44
N ARG A 200 -5.54 -8.31 17.36
CA ARG A 200 -7.00 -8.21 17.38
C ARG A 200 -7.68 -9.53 17.72
N LYS A 201 -7.24 -10.65 17.14
CA LYS A 201 -7.80 -11.98 17.45
C LYS A 201 -7.62 -12.34 18.92
N VAL A 202 -6.42 -12.11 19.48
CA VAL A 202 -6.13 -12.37 20.90
C VAL A 202 -6.98 -11.48 21.81
N ARG A 203 -7.11 -10.19 21.47
CA ARG A 203 -7.91 -9.22 22.25
C ARG A 203 -9.40 -9.59 22.27
N VAL A 204 -9.98 -9.88 21.09
CA VAL A 204 -11.39 -10.30 20.98
C VAL A 204 -11.64 -11.62 21.71
N GLN A 205 -10.69 -12.56 21.66
CA GLN A 205 -10.81 -13.83 22.39
C GLN A 205 -10.79 -13.60 23.91
N ALA A 206 -9.86 -12.77 24.41
CA ALA A 206 -9.77 -12.43 25.82
C ALA A 206 -11.04 -11.73 26.33
N GLU A 207 -11.53 -10.73 25.58
CA GLU A 207 -12.77 -10.01 25.89
C GLU A 207 -13.99 -10.95 25.90
N ARG A 208 -14.09 -11.85 24.92
CA ARG A 208 -15.17 -12.85 24.87
C ARG A 208 -15.12 -13.81 26.06
N GLU A 209 -13.94 -14.30 26.42
CA GLU A 209 -13.77 -15.17 27.58
C GLU A 209 -14.14 -14.46 28.88
N SER A 210 -13.77 -13.18 29.00
CA SER A 210 -14.14 -12.29 30.10
C SER A 210 -15.66 -12.11 30.22
N LEU A 211 -16.34 -11.78 29.11
CA LEU A 211 -17.80 -11.65 29.06
C LEU A 211 -18.53 -12.96 29.37
N LEU A 212 -18.05 -14.09 28.84
CA LEU A 212 -18.63 -15.41 29.15
C LEU A 212 -18.42 -15.79 30.61
N ALA A 213 -17.28 -15.43 31.22
CA ALA A 213 -17.05 -15.62 32.65
C ALA A 213 -17.99 -14.73 33.48
N ALA A 214 -18.21 -13.48 33.08
CA ALA A 214 -19.15 -12.58 33.72
C ALA A 214 -20.60 -13.09 33.64
N HIS A 215 -21.05 -13.59 32.48
CA HIS A 215 -22.39 -14.16 32.32
C HIS A 215 -22.59 -15.50 33.04
N ARG A 216 -21.54 -16.32 33.18
CA ARG A 216 -21.58 -17.52 34.04
C ARG A 216 -21.56 -17.17 35.54
N GLY A 217 -21.26 -15.91 35.88
CA GLY A 217 -21.06 -15.38 37.23
C GLY A 217 -22.30 -15.06 38.05
N GLU A 218 -23.53 -15.32 37.56
CA GLU A 218 -24.71 -15.33 38.45
C GLU A 218 -24.65 -16.48 39.50
N ALA A 219 -23.65 -17.37 39.43
CA ALA A 219 -23.45 -18.47 40.38
C ALA A 219 -21.99 -18.66 40.91
N GLY A 220 -21.18 -17.60 41.00
CA GLY A 220 -19.99 -17.62 41.89
C GLY A 220 -18.68 -17.04 41.34
N GLY A 221 -18.09 -16.11 42.12
CA GLY A 221 -16.65 -15.96 42.37
C GLY A 221 -15.69 -15.46 41.27
N ASN A 222 -15.89 -15.77 39.99
CA ASN A 222 -14.79 -15.70 39.00
C ASN A 222 -14.70 -14.42 38.14
N ALA A 223 -15.60 -13.45 38.33
CA ALA A 223 -15.54 -12.16 37.61
C ALA A 223 -14.22 -11.36 37.78
N PRO A 224 -13.64 -11.23 39.00
CA PRO A 224 -12.37 -10.51 39.16
C PRO A 224 -11.17 -11.23 38.49
N GLU A 225 -11.17 -12.56 38.45
CA GLU A 225 -10.09 -13.35 37.84
C GLU A 225 -10.06 -13.19 36.31
N ALA A 226 -11.23 -13.09 35.67
CA ALA A 226 -11.32 -12.91 34.23
C ALA A 226 -10.82 -11.53 33.77
N LEU A 227 -11.15 -10.48 34.53
CA LEU A 227 -10.72 -9.11 34.27
C LEU A 227 -9.20 -8.94 34.48
N GLU A 228 -8.64 -9.62 35.48
CA GLU A 228 -7.18 -9.65 35.70
C GLU A 228 -6.44 -10.39 34.58
N ASN A 229 -7.01 -11.50 34.09
CA ASN A 229 -6.46 -12.21 32.92
C ASN A 229 -6.47 -11.34 31.66
N GLU A 230 -7.54 -10.59 31.40
CA GLU A 230 -7.64 -9.65 30.28
C GLU A 230 -6.58 -8.54 30.37
N ARG A 231 -6.43 -7.94 31.56
CA ARG A 231 -5.38 -6.94 31.83
C ARG A 231 -3.99 -7.47 31.55
N ARG A 232 -3.67 -8.67 32.05
CA ARG A 232 -2.38 -9.33 31.82
C ARG A 232 -2.13 -9.54 30.33
N ILE A 233 -3.11 -10.06 29.59
CA ILE A 233 -3.00 -10.28 28.14
C ILE A 233 -2.75 -8.95 27.41
N ASN A 234 -3.46 -7.88 27.77
CA ASN A 234 -3.26 -6.56 27.18
C ASN A 234 -1.85 -6.00 27.46
N LEU A 235 -1.33 -6.19 28.68
CA LEU A 235 0.04 -5.78 29.02
C LEU A 235 1.10 -6.58 28.24
N ASP A 236 0.94 -7.90 28.15
CA ASP A 236 1.86 -8.78 27.40
C ASP A 236 1.85 -8.42 25.89
N LEU A 237 0.68 -8.09 25.34
CA LEU A 237 0.54 -7.59 23.97
C LEU A 237 1.24 -6.23 23.81
N ALA A 238 1.03 -5.31 24.75
CA ALA A 238 1.62 -3.99 24.71
C ALA A 238 3.15 -4.03 24.81
N GLU A 239 3.71 -4.89 25.65
CA GLU A 239 5.17 -5.14 25.73
C GLU A 239 5.68 -5.69 24.39
N THR A 240 4.95 -6.64 23.79
CA THR A 240 5.32 -7.20 22.49
C THR A 240 5.27 -6.15 21.38
N ILE A 241 4.31 -5.23 21.40
CA ILE A 241 4.17 -4.13 20.44
C ILE A 241 5.22 -3.04 20.71
N GLY A 242 5.51 -2.77 21.98
CA GLY A 242 6.28 -1.62 22.48
C GLY A 242 5.46 -0.37 22.77
N LEU A 243 4.13 -0.46 22.76
CA LEU A 243 3.16 0.63 22.96
C LEU A 243 1.86 0.05 23.52
N ASP A 244 1.04 0.91 24.14
CA ASP A 244 -0.32 0.54 24.51
C ASP A 244 -1.21 0.28 23.28
N CYS A 245 -2.27 -0.50 23.48
CA CYS A 245 -3.17 -0.93 22.41
C CYS A 245 -3.87 0.23 21.68
N LEU A 246 -4.18 1.34 22.37
CA LEU A 246 -4.87 2.48 21.77
C LEU A 246 -3.91 3.24 20.85
N SER A 247 -2.73 3.57 21.35
CA SER A 247 -1.66 4.20 20.55
C SER A 247 -1.24 3.33 19.38
N PHE A 248 -1.25 1.99 19.54
CA PHE A 248 -0.99 1.07 18.44
C PHE A 248 -2.07 1.11 17.36
N ASP A 249 -3.36 1.14 17.73
CA ASP A 249 -4.47 1.23 16.77
C ASP A 249 -4.41 2.55 15.97
N GLU A 250 -3.99 3.66 16.60
CA GLU A 250 -3.76 4.95 15.91
C GLU A 250 -2.57 4.89 14.95
N LEU A 251 -1.42 4.41 15.43
CA LEU A 251 -0.22 4.25 14.62
C LEU A 251 -0.45 3.29 13.45
N PHE A 252 -1.24 2.24 13.65
CA PHE A 252 -1.61 1.31 12.58
C PHE A 252 -2.41 1.99 11.45
N LYS A 253 -3.28 2.96 11.79
CA LYS A 253 -3.98 3.78 10.77
C LYS A 253 -2.97 4.62 9.99
N GLU A 254 -1.96 5.19 10.65
CA GLU A 254 -0.88 5.94 9.96
C GLU A 254 -0.11 5.05 8.97
N VAL A 255 0.24 3.82 9.38
CA VAL A 255 0.91 2.85 8.49
C VAL A 255 0.05 2.54 7.27
N LYS A 256 -1.24 2.28 7.46
CA LYS A 256 -2.17 2.01 6.34
C LYS A 256 -2.29 3.21 5.40
N ALA A 257 -2.46 4.41 5.96
CA ALA A 257 -2.56 5.64 5.18
C ALA A 257 -1.29 5.87 4.34
N GLY A 258 -0.11 5.78 4.97
CA GLY A 258 1.17 5.92 4.28
C GLY A 258 1.36 4.86 3.18
N LYS A 259 0.98 3.60 3.42
CA LYS A 259 1.02 2.54 2.41
C LYS A 259 0.13 2.84 1.21
N GLU A 260 -1.08 3.34 1.42
CA GLU A 260 -1.99 3.67 0.31
C GLU A 260 -1.44 4.85 -0.50
N ILE A 261 -0.90 5.87 0.15
CA ILE A 261 -0.22 7.00 -0.51
C ILE A 261 0.91 6.49 -1.43
N VAL A 262 1.77 5.61 -0.92
CA VAL A 262 2.88 5.03 -1.70
C VAL A 262 2.35 4.15 -2.84
N ARG A 263 1.28 3.37 -2.60
CA ARG A 263 0.67 2.48 -3.59
C ARG A 263 0.07 3.26 -4.75
N GLU A 264 -0.71 4.29 -4.45
CA GLU A 264 -1.29 5.20 -5.44
C GLU A 264 -0.20 5.92 -6.23
N ALA A 265 0.80 6.47 -5.53
CA ALA A 265 1.88 7.19 -6.19
C ALA A 265 2.65 6.30 -7.17
N LYS A 266 2.99 5.07 -6.75
CA LYS A 266 3.64 4.09 -7.63
C LYS A 266 2.75 3.68 -8.81
N LYS A 267 1.44 3.56 -8.61
CA LYS A 267 0.50 3.23 -9.69
C LYS A 267 0.44 4.35 -10.73
N THR A 268 0.42 5.61 -10.29
CA THR A 268 0.46 6.77 -11.18
C THR A 268 1.78 6.83 -11.94
N LEU A 269 2.91 6.60 -11.27
CA LEU A 269 4.24 6.59 -11.89
C LEU A 269 4.36 5.52 -12.97
N VAL A 270 3.89 4.30 -12.69
CA VAL A 270 3.89 3.20 -13.67
C VAL A 270 3.02 3.55 -14.87
N ARG A 271 1.82 4.10 -14.65
CA ARG A 271 0.93 4.51 -15.76
C ARG A 271 1.56 5.56 -16.66
N ALA A 272 2.24 6.55 -16.08
CA ALA A 272 2.93 7.59 -16.83
C ALA A 272 4.13 7.03 -17.62
N ASN A 273 4.94 6.17 -16.99
CA ASN A 273 6.12 5.58 -17.63
C ASN A 273 5.80 4.53 -18.69
N LEU A 274 4.66 3.82 -18.58
CA LEU A 274 4.27 2.84 -19.59
C LEU A 274 4.02 3.49 -20.96
N ARG A 275 3.58 4.75 -21.01
CA ARG A 275 3.43 5.50 -22.27
C ARG A 275 4.78 5.81 -22.93
N LEU A 276 5.81 6.14 -22.14
CA LEU A 276 7.19 6.39 -22.61
C LEU A 276 7.86 5.18 -23.25
N VAL A 277 7.50 3.95 -22.85
CA VAL A 277 8.09 2.71 -23.38
C VAL A 277 7.45 2.32 -24.74
N ILE A 278 6.28 2.86 -25.05
CA ILE A 278 5.49 2.52 -26.24
C ILE A 278 5.63 3.58 -27.35
N SER A 279 5.91 4.84 -26.97
CA SER A 279 6.21 5.96 -27.89
C SER A 279 7.59 5.86 -28.51
#